data_AF-A0A202DEI0-F1
#
_entry.id   AF-A0A202DEI0-F1
#
_cell.length_a   1.000
_cell.length_b   1.000
_cell.length_c   1.000
_cell.angle_alpha   90.00
_cell.angle_beta   90.00
_cell.angle_gamma   90.00
#
_symmetry.space_group_name_H-M   'P 1'
#
loop_
_entity.id
_entity.type
_entity.pdbx_description
1 polymer ?
#
loop_
_entity_poly.entity_id
_entity_poly.type
_entity_poly.pdbx_seq_one_letter_code
_entity_poly.pdbx_strand_id
1 'polypeptide(L)'
;MKYYLFFIILITEALSQDFSGNISFESKALNDKSSYSIAIQPKYYQNNFEIELFARYDSEDDERTYFDVQELNYLFFNDNFELQIGLGIVFWGVTEFVHLVDIINQTNFAENINGEEKLGQPMLHLSIPKDFGVFDFFILPYFRERIFPEENIEATYESSKKEKHIDFAIRYSHSIGNIDFGIYHFKGTSREPTFLPVPFYEQISQTGIDIQLVTGQWLWKLESIYRTGQVEEFLSYVFGYEYTFVGILNSNIDISIIGEYVHDNRGDNSTTYYENDLMLGSRI
;
A
#
# COMPACT_ATOMS: atom_id res chain seq x y z
N MET A 1 10.65 53.79 42.87
CA MET A 1 10.07 53.33 41.60
C MET A 1 10.76 52.01 41.24
N LYS A 2 10.07 50.87 41.35
CA LYS A 2 10.63 49.56 40.98
C LYS A 2 10.20 49.26 39.55
N TYR A 3 11.15 49.15 38.64
CA TYR A 3 10.91 48.69 37.28
C TYR A 3 10.97 47.16 37.27
N TYR A 4 9.89 46.52 36.83
CA TYR A 4 9.87 45.09 36.53
C TYR A 4 10.13 44.93 35.04
N LEU A 5 11.22 44.27 34.69
CA LEU A 5 11.55 43.89 33.32
C LEU A 5 10.87 42.55 33.05
N PHE A 6 9.80 42.56 32.27
CA PHE A 6 9.16 41.33 31.77
C PHE A 6 9.83 40.94 30.46
N PHE A 7 10.52 39.80 30.44
CA PHE A 7 10.88 39.11 29.20
C PHE A 7 9.70 38.23 28.80
N ILE A 8 9.04 38.58 27.71
CA ILE A 8 8.12 37.67 27.02
C ILE A 8 8.94 36.98 25.94
N ILE A 9 9.25 35.70 26.15
CA ILE A 9 9.81 34.84 25.11
C ILE A 9 8.61 34.34 24.30
N LEU A 10 8.37 34.94 23.15
CA LEU A 10 7.48 34.39 22.14
C LEU A 10 8.24 33.27 21.41
N ILE A 11 7.95 32.02 21.78
CA ILE A 11 8.36 30.87 20.97
C ILE A 11 7.35 30.83 19.81
N THR A 12 7.73 31.35 18.65
CA THR A 12 6.99 31.11 17.41
C THR A 12 7.36 29.71 16.94
N GLU A 13 6.46 28.74 17.13
CA GLU A 13 6.56 27.48 16.37
C GLU A 13 6.47 27.84 14.89
N ALA A 14 7.47 27.43 14.10
CA ALA A 14 7.44 27.61 12.66
C ALA A 14 6.28 26.77 12.10
N LEU A 15 5.24 27.44 11.61
CA LEU A 15 4.12 26.77 10.96
C LEU A 15 4.60 26.26 9.61
N SER A 16 4.78 24.95 9.47
CA SER A 16 5.04 24.33 8.16
C SER A 16 3.70 23.90 7.59
N GLN A 17 3.32 24.52 6.47
CA GLN A 17 2.08 24.23 5.76
C GLN A 17 2.41 24.01 4.30
N ASP A 18 1.91 22.91 3.75
CA ASP A 18 2.01 22.60 2.33
C ASP A 18 0.64 22.21 1.78
N PHE A 19 0.38 22.63 0.55
CA PHE A 19 -0.82 22.27 -0.19
C PHE A 19 -0.40 21.89 -1.60
N SER A 20 -0.72 20.67 -1.99
CA SER A 20 -0.38 20.10 -3.28
C SER A 20 -1.54 19.24 -3.79
N GLY A 21 -1.37 18.62 -4.95
CA GLY A 21 -2.37 17.68 -5.44
C GLY A 21 -2.32 17.51 -6.95
N ASN A 22 -3.07 16.53 -7.42
CA ASN A 22 -3.15 16.16 -8.82
C ASN A 22 -4.55 16.40 -9.39
N ILE A 23 -4.59 16.73 -10.67
CA ILE A 23 -5.81 16.72 -11.48
C ILE A 23 -5.53 15.84 -12.69
N SER A 24 -6.37 14.84 -12.91
CA SER A 24 -6.23 13.87 -13.99
C SER A 24 -7.46 13.92 -14.89
N PHE A 25 -7.24 13.85 -16.20
CA PHE A 25 -8.29 13.74 -17.21
C PHE A 25 -8.02 12.50 -18.07
N GLU A 26 -9.03 11.65 -18.20
CA GLU A 26 -9.01 10.46 -19.04
C GLU A 26 -10.09 10.60 -20.12
N SER A 27 -9.77 10.18 -21.36
CA SER A 27 -10.77 10.03 -22.41
C SER A 27 -10.55 8.71 -23.14
N LYS A 28 -11.64 7.98 -23.36
CA LYS A 28 -11.67 6.71 -24.10
C LYS A 28 -12.63 6.85 -25.26
N ALA A 29 -12.24 6.32 -26.42
CA ALA A 29 -13.10 6.23 -27.59
C ALA A 29 -13.08 4.78 -28.11
N LEU A 30 -14.22 4.10 -28.02
CA LEU A 30 -14.39 2.70 -28.43
C LEU A 30 -15.70 2.58 -29.22
N ASN A 31 -15.63 2.08 -30.46
CA ASN A 31 -16.78 1.78 -31.32
C ASN A 31 -17.90 2.85 -31.28
N ASP A 32 -17.58 4.08 -31.69
CA ASP A 32 -18.46 5.26 -31.73
C ASP A 32 -18.99 5.77 -30.37
N LYS A 33 -18.58 5.18 -29.25
CA LYS A 33 -18.79 5.73 -27.91
C LYS A 33 -17.55 6.46 -27.41
N SER A 34 -17.75 7.64 -26.84
CA SER A 34 -16.73 8.41 -26.13
C SER A 34 -17.08 8.49 -24.65
N SER A 35 -16.15 8.13 -23.79
CA SER A 35 -16.24 8.40 -22.35
C SER A 35 -15.14 9.34 -21.91
N TYR A 36 -15.37 10.03 -20.81
CA TYR A 36 -14.37 10.85 -20.16
C TYR A 36 -14.47 10.69 -18.65
N SER A 37 -13.35 10.86 -17.96
CA SER A 37 -13.34 10.96 -16.51
C SER A 37 -12.39 12.05 -16.05
N ILE A 38 -12.73 12.66 -14.92
CA ILE A 38 -11.92 13.67 -14.24
C ILE A 38 -11.71 13.20 -12.81
N ALA A 39 -10.47 13.23 -12.34
CA ALA A 39 -10.13 12.98 -10.95
C ALA A 39 -9.36 14.16 -10.36
N ILE A 40 -9.60 14.43 -9.08
CA ILE A 40 -8.87 15.40 -8.29
C ILE A 40 -8.38 14.73 -7.00
N GLN A 41 -7.16 15.06 -6.61
CA GLN A 41 -6.52 14.47 -5.43
C GLN A 41 -5.77 15.56 -4.66
N PRO A 42 -6.48 16.45 -3.93
CA PRO A 42 -5.84 17.48 -3.13
C PRO A 42 -5.18 16.86 -1.89
N LYS A 43 -3.96 17.33 -1.60
CA LYS A 43 -3.17 16.96 -0.44
C LYS A 43 -2.93 18.20 0.42
N TYR A 44 -3.06 18.03 1.72
CA TYR A 44 -2.81 19.07 2.68
C TYR A 44 -1.96 18.54 3.83
N TYR A 45 -0.87 19.24 4.10
CA TYR A 45 0.00 18.94 5.23
C TYR A 45 0.15 20.17 6.12
N GLN A 46 0.01 19.96 7.42
CA GLN A 46 0.29 20.98 8.42
C GLN A 46 0.91 20.34 9.67
N ASN A 47 2.16 20.67 9.95
CA ASN A 47 2.92 20.20 11.11
C ASN A 47 2.92 18.65 11.25
N ASN A 48 1.96 18.10 11.99
CA ASN A 48 1.87 16.68 12.33
C ASN A 48 0.61 16.04 11.73
N PHE A 49 -0.06 16.76 10.84
CA PHE A 49 -1.35 16.39 10.31
C PHE A 49 -1.31 16.35 8.79
N GLU A 50 -1.88 15.30 8.24
CA GLU A 50 -1.90 15.01 6.81
C GLU A 50 -3.32 14.64 6.38
N ILE A 51 -3.77 15.25 5.29
CA ILE A 51 -5.02 14.92 4.62
C ILE A 51 -4.72 14.67 3.14
N GLU A 52 -5.25 13.58 2.64
CA GLU A 52 -5.38 13.32 1.22
C GLU A 52 -6.83 12.95 0.91
N LEU A 53 -7.44 13.72 0.02
CA LEU A 53 -8.78 13.43 -0.48
C LEU A 53 -8.69 12.99 -1.93
N PHE A 54 -9.65 12.21 -2.36
CA PHE A 54 -9.81 11.80 -3.74
C PHE A 54 -11.26 11.97 -4.18
N ALA A 55 -11.46 12.49 -5.39
CA ALA A 55 -12.77 12.50 -6.00
C ALA A 55 -12.65 12.24 -7.49
N ARG A 56 -13.47 11.33 -8.01
CA ARG A 56 -13.59 11.04 -9.44
C ARG A 56 -15.03 11.22 -9.91
N TYR A 57 -15.15 11.73 -11.13
CA TYR A 57 -16.36 11.67 -11.92
C TYR A 57 -16.04 10.98 -13.24
N ASP A 58 -16.79 9.93 -13.57
CA ASP A 58 -16.72 9.20 -14.83
C ASP A 58 -18.07 9.32 -15.56
N SER A 59 -18.03 9.57 -16.87
CA SER A 59 -19.24 9.87 -17.65
C SER A 59 -20.08 8.64 -17.99
N GLU A 60 -19.50 7.44 -17.95
CA GLU A 60 -20.18 6.20 -18.34
C GLU A 60 -20.26 5.17 -17.20
N ASP A 61 -19.41 5.27 -16.18
CA ASP A 61 -19.32 4.31 -15.09
C ASP A 61 -19.62 4.97 -13.73
N ASP A 62 -20.83 4.78 -13.23
CA ASP A 62 -21.28 5.34 -11.95
C ASP A 62 -20.46 4.80 -10.76
N GLU A 63 -19.95 3.56 -10.83
CA GLU A 63 -19.16 2.96 -9.74
C GLU A 63 -17.72 3.51 -9.69
N ARG A 64 -17.25 4.13 -10.78
CA ARG A 64 -16.01 4.94 -10.80
C ARG A 64 -16.23 6.39 -10.39
N THR A 65 -17.47 6.80 -10.14
CA THR A 65 -17.80 8.14 -9.63
C THR A 65 -17.95 8.10 -8.11
N TYR A 66 -16.90 8.46 -7.38
CA TYR A 66 -16.93 8.44 -5.93
C TYR A 66 -16.01 9.50 -5.31
N PHE A 67 -16.22 9.70 -4.02
CA PHE A 67 -15.36 10.49 -3.15
C PHE A 67 -14.77 9.57 -2.08
N ASP A 68 -13.47 9.72 -1.83
CA ASP A 68 -12.77 9.00 -0.77
C ASP A 68 -11.88 9.94 0.05
N VAL A 69 -11.77 9.63 1.35
CA VAL A 69 -10.69 10.15 2.18
C VAL A 69 -9.59 9.09 2.10
N GLN A 70 -8.54 9.35 1.35
CA GLN A 70 -7.44 8.40 1.21
C GLN A 70 -6.57 8.42 2.46
N GLU A 71 -6.22 9.62 2.93
CA GLU A 71 -5.44 9.78 4.15
C GLU A 71 -6.01 10.87 5.06
N LEU A 72 -5.98 10.60 6.36
CA LEU A 72 -6.33 11.51 7.44
C LEU A 72 -5.52 11.08 8.66
N ASN A 73 -4.29 11.56 8.75
CA ASN A 73 -3.31 11.10 9.73
C ASN A 73 -2.95 12.21 10.72
N TYR A 74 -2.75 11.80 11.96
CA TYR A 74 -1.98 12.55 12.94
C TYR A 74 -0.72 11.74 13.28
N LEU A 75 0.44 12.36 13.12
CA LEU A 75 1.76 11.76 13.28
C LEU A 75 2.44 12.30 14.53
N PHE A 76 2.84 11.45 15.46
CA PHE A 76 3.70 11.80 16.58
C PHE A 76 5.07 11.16 16.37
N PHE A 77 6.14 11.94 16.39
CA PHE A 77 7.49 11.40 16.25
C PHE A 77 8.43 12.00 17.30
N ASN A 78 9.39 11.20 17.74
CA ASN A 78 10.54 11.63 18.53
C ASN A 78 11.73 10.71 18.21
N ASP A 79 12.86 10.94 18.88
CA ASP A 79 14.10 10.19 18.64
C ASP A 79 14.00 8.66 18.83
N ASN A 80 12.94 8.14 19.48
CA ASN A 80 12.81 6.73 19.84
C ASN A 80 11.68 5.98 19.11
N PHE A 81 10.65 6.69 18.65
CA PHE A 81 9.50 6.09 17.98
C PHE A 81 8.72 7.10 17.14
N GLU A 82 7.99 6.56 16.18
CA GLU A 82 6.99 7.24 15.36
C GLU A 82 5.63 6.56 15.56
N LEU A 83 4.58 7.34 15.74
CA LEU A 83 3.22 6.86 15.95
C LEU A 83 2.29 7.60 15.01
N GLN A 84 1.69 6.85 14.09
CA GLN A 84 0.62 7.30 13.21
C GLN A 84 -0.73 6.86 13.78
N ILE A 85 -1.66 7.82 13.85
CA ILE A 85 -3.05 7.60 14.26
C ILE A 85 -3.94 8.19 13.18
N GLY A 86 -4.81 7.37 12.59
CA GLY A 86 -5.77 7.88 11.62
C GLY A 86 -6.10 6.88 10.54
N LEU A 87 -6.27 7.40 9.33
CA LEU A 87 -6.54 6.67 8.10
C LEU A 87 -5.32 6.85 7.21
N GLY A 88 -4.57 5.78 6.94
CA GLY A 88 -3.35 5.92 6.15
C GLY A 88 -3.10 4.75 5.21
N ILE A 89 -2.20 4.96 4.27
CA ILE A 89 -1.76 3.94 3.31
C ILE A 89 -0.32 3.57 3.65
N VAL A 90 -0.08 2.28 3.88
CA VAL A 90 1.27 1.75 4.09
C VAL A 90 1.58 0.73 3.01
N PHE A 91 2.84 0.72 2.59
CA PHE A 91 3.34 -0.24 1.61
C PHE A 91 4.67 -0.78 2.10
N TRP A 92 4.82 -2.10 2.03
CA TRP A 92 6.12 -2.74 2.01
C TRP A 92 6.08 -3.80 0.93
N GLY A 93 7.17 -3.91 0.20
CA GLY A 93 7.31 -4.75 -0.97
C GLY A 93 8.58 -4.33 -1.70
N VAL A 94 9.16 -5.27 -2.43
CA VAL A 94 10.40 -5.08 -3.17
C VAL A 94 10.23 -5.35 -4.66
N THR A 95 9.14 -6.02 -5.08
CA THR A 95 8.82 -6.33 -6.48
C THR A 95 8.11 -5.17 -7.18
N GLU A 96 7.80 -5.32 -8.48
CA GLU A 96 7.31 -4.23 -9.34
C GLU A 96 5.94 -4.49 -9.93
N PHE A 97 5.56 -5.75 -10.12
CA PHE A 97 4.33 -6.11 -10.80
C PHE A 97 3.32 -6.83 -9.90
N VAL A 98 3.80 -7.55 -8.88
CA VAL A 98 2.96 -8.28 -7.91
C VAL A 98 3.56 -8.14 -6.53
N HIS A 99 2.82 -7.50 -5.64
CA HIS A 99 3.22 -7.26 -4.25
C HIS A 99 2.50 -8.22 -3.31
N LEU A 100 3.07 -9.41 -3.07
CA LEU A 100 2.43 -10.44 -2.25
C LEU A 100 2.35 -10.06 -0.77
N VAL A 101 3.33 -9.27 -0.32
CA VAL A 101 3.49 -8.95 1.10
C VAL A 101 2.63 -7.77 1.54
N ASP A 102 2.08 -7.00 0.60
CA ASP A 102 1.26 -5.83 0.84
C ASP A 102 -0.18 -6.20 1.25
N ILE A 103 -0.40 -6.27 2.57
CA ILE A 103 -1.62 -6.85 3.17
C ILE A 103 -2.39 -5.89 4.09
N ILE A 104 -1.87 -4.70 4.39
CA ILE A 104 -2.53 -3.81 5.36
C ILE A 104 -3.71 -3.11 4.72
N ASN A 105 -3.49 -2.52 3.56
CA ASN A 105 -4.46 -1.72 2.84
C ASN A 105 -5.25 -2.54 1.83
N GLN A 106 -6.52 -2.16 1.65
CA GLN A 106 -7.40 -2.77 0.67
C GLN A 106 -7.13 -2.17 -0.72
N THR A 107 -6.98 -3.02 -1.74
CA THR A 107 -6.88 -2.57 -3.14
C THR A 107 -8.19 -1.92 -3.63
N ASN A 108 -8.06 -0.84 -4.40
CA ASN A 108 -9.14 -0.11 -5.05
C ASN A 108 -9.20 -0.41 -6.55
N PHE A 109 -9.98 -1.41 -6.95
CA PHE A 109 -10.11 -1.81 -8.36
C PHE A 109 -10.97 -0.85 -9.20
N ALA A 110 -11.72 0.07 -8.59
CA ALA A 110 -12.44 1.10 -9.33
C ALA A 110 -11.47 2.07 -10.05
N GLU A 111 -10.29 2.29 -9.48
CA GLU A 111 -9.29 3.15 -10.12
C GLU A 111 -8.48 2.41 -11.17
N ASN A 112 -7.92 1.26 -10.81
CA ASN A 112 -7.07 0.49 -11.70
C ASN A 112 -7.18 -1.01 -11.42
N ILE A 113 -7.41 -1.78 -12.49
CA ILE A 113 -7.50 -3.23 -12.44
C ILE A 113 -6.16 -3.90 -12.12
N ASN A 114 -5.03 -3.20 -12.29
CA ASN A 114 -3.71 -3.72 -11.93
C ASN A 114 -3.51 -3.88 -10.41
N GLY A 115 -4.36 -3.26 -9.59
CA GLY A 115 -4.38 -3.43 -8.14
C GLY A 115 -3.38 -2.60 -7.33
N GLU A 116 -2.73 -1.63 -7.98
CA GLU A 116 -1.74 -0.74 -7.37
C GLU A 116 -2.37 0.31 -6.45
N GLU A 117 -3.55 0.81 -6.82
CA GLU A 117 -4.25 1.83 -6.04
C GLU A 117 -4.85 1.22 -4.77
N LYS A 118 -4.67 1.91 -3.64
CA LYS A 118 -5.11 1.44 -2.31
C LYS A 118 -6.09 2.40 -1.65
N LEU A 119 -6.95 1.85 -0.80
CA LEU A 119 -7.76 2.59 0.15
C LEU A 119 -6.98 2.81 1.44
N GLY A 120 -7.12 4.00 2.04
CA GLY A 120 -6.61 4.25 3.38
C GLY A 120 -7.20 3.30 4.41
N GLN A 121 -6.40 2.82 5.35
CA GLN A 121 -6.79 1.87 6.38
C GLN A 121 -6.81 2.57 7.74
N PRO A 122 -7.93 2.55 8.49
CA PRO A 122 -7.95 3.03 9.87
C PRO A 122 -6.94 2.24 10.69
N MET A 123 -6.00 2.92 11.33
CA MET A 123 -4.90 2.28 12.05
C MET A 123 -4.31 3.11 13.18
N LEU A 124 -3.73 2.37 14.12
CA LEU A 124 -2.64 2.81 14.97
C LEU A 124 -1.38 2.09 14.48
N HIS A 125 -0.39 2.84 14.01
CA HIS A 125 0.89 2.30 13.55
C HIS A 125 2.01 2.89 14.39
N LEU A 126 2.71 2.03 15.12
CA LEU A 126 3.87 2.39 15.93
C LEU A 126 5.12 1.82 15.28
N SER A 127 6.05 2.69 14.89
CA SER A 127 7.37 2.33 14.39
C SER A 127 8.43 2.63 15.44
N ILE A 128 9.27 1.65 15.75
CA ILE A 128 10.35 1.76 16.75
C ILE A 128 11.68 1.47 16.07
N PRO A 129 12.43 2.50 15.65
CA PRO A 129 13.78 2.32 15.11
C PRO A 129 14.77 1.94 16.22
N LYS A 130 15.71 1.06 15.87
CA LYS A 130 16.87 0.63 16.64
C LYS A 130 18.06 0.47 15.71
N ASP A 131 19.27 0.48 16.28
CA ASP A 131 20.52 0.29 15.51
C ASP A 131 20.56 -1.05 14.74
N PHE A 132 19.80 -2.04 15.20
CA PHE A 132 19.72 -3.37 14.60
C PHE A 132 18.44 -3.61 13.80
N GLY A 133 17.62 -2.59 13.53
CA GLY A 133 16.41 -2.73 12.72
C GLY A 133 15.23 -1.89 13.21
N VAL A 134 14.13 -1.98 12.48
CA VAL A 134 12.88 -1.27 12.79
C VAL A 134 11.82 -2.30 13.15
N PHE A 135 11.05 -2.02 14.20
CA PHE A 135 9.87 -2.78 14.56
C PHE A 135 8.62 -1.95 14.32
N ASP A 136 7.72 -2.44 13.46
CA ASP A 136 6.42 -1.85 13.23
C ASP A 136 5.33 -2.69 13.87
N PHE A 137 4.39 -2.03 14.53
CA PHE A 137 3.22 -2.63 15.16
C PHE A 137 1.97 -1.93 14.65
N PHE A 138 1.00 -2.72 14.20
CA PHE A 138 -0.26 -2.24 13.64
C PHE A 138 -1.44 -2.76 14.44
N ILE A 139 -2.35 -1.87 14.76
CA ILE A 139 -3.70 -2.18 15.23
C ILE A 139 -4.67 -1.56 14.24
N LEU A 140 -5.52 -2.38 13.63
CA LEU A 140 -6.44 -1.97 12.57
C LEU A 140 -7.87 -2.12 13.09
N PRO A 141 -8.48 -1.07 13.66
CA PRO A 141 -9.76 -1.18 14.37
C PRO A 141 -10.99 -1.24 13.46
N TYR A 142 -10.82 -0.99 12.16
CA TYR A 142 -11.93 -0.97 11.21
C TYR A 142 -11.48 -1.40 9.82
N PHE A 143 -12.06 -2.45 9.27
CA PHE A 143 -11.83 -2.95 7.93
C PHE A 143 -12.64 -2.16 6.89
N ARG A 144 -12.03 -1.86 5.75
CA ARG A 144 -12.72 -1.23 4.61
C ARG A 144 -12.89 -2.25 3.49
N GLU A 145 -14.11 -2.39 3.03
CA GLU A 145 -14.41 -3.21 1.86
C GLU A 145 -13.75 -2.66 0.60
N ARG A 146 -13.42 -3.58 -0.30
CA ARG A 146 -13.00 -3.25 -1.67
C ARG A 146 -14.14 -2.57 -2.41
N ILE A 147 -13.84 -1.49 -3.13
CA ILE A 147 -14.76 -0.91 -4.12
C ILE A 147 -14.64 -1.76 -5.38
N PHE A 148 -15.76 -2.36 -5.80
CA PHE A 148 -15.84 -3.12 -7.03
C PHE A 148 -16.49 -2.27 -8.14
N PRO A 149 -16.07 -2.40 -9.40
CA PRO A 149 -16.66 -1.69 -10.53
C PRO A 149 -18.03 -2.24 -10.99
N GLU A 150 -18.62 -3.21 -10.28
CA GLU A 150 -19.95 -3.76 -10.56
C GLU A 150 -20.91 -3.43 -9.40
N GLU A 151 -22.23 -3.52 -9.66
CA GLU A 151 -23.32 -3.19 -8.71
C GLU A 151 -22.97 -3.51 -7.26
N ASN A 152 -23.44 -2.68 -6.32
CA ASN A 152 -23.30 -2.86 -4.86
C ASN A 152 -23.67 -4.29 -4.38
N ILE A 153 -22.72 -5.22 -4.46
CA ILE A 153 -22.84 -6.58 -3.96
C ILE A 153 -22.53 -6.54 -2.47
N GLU A 154 -23.51 -6.86 -1.63
CA GLU A 154 -23.33 -6.90 -0.18
C GLU A 154 -22.30 -7.97 0.21
N ALA A 155 -21.19 -7.53 0.78
CA ALA A 155 -20.14 -8.43 1.23
C ALA A 155 -20.56 -9.18 2.51
N THR A 156 -19.94 -10.34 2.69
CA THR A 156 -20.12 -11.19 3.87
C THR A 156 -18.79 -11.40 4.58
N TYR A 157 -18.86 -11.77 5.86
CA TYR A 157 -17.68 -11.85 6.74
C TYR A 157 -17.69 -13.15 7.52
N GLU A 158 -16.53 -13.76 7.69
CA GLU A 158 -16.36 -14.87 8.64
C GLU A 158 -16.51 -14.37 10.08
N SER A 159 -15.97 -13.20 10.38
CA SER A 159 -16.08 -12.58 11.70
C SER A 159 -17.47 -11.99 11.92
N SER A 160 -18.10 -12.33 13.04
CA SER A 160 -19.38 -11.72 13.45
C SER A 160 -19.28 -10.23 13.77
N LYS A 161 -18.06 -9.70 13.95
CA LYS A 161 -17.80 -8.26 14.12
C LYS A 161 -17.74 -7.50 12.79
N LYS A 162 -17.78 -8.20 11.64
CA LYS A 162 -17.71 -7.63 10.29
C LYS A 162 -16.55 -6.62 10.17
N GLU A 163 -16.84 -5.41 9.68
CA GLU A 163 -15.89 -4.31 9.51
C GLU A 163 -15.24 -3.87 10.83
N LYS A 164 -15.88 -4.13 11.97
CA LYS A 164 -15.38 -3.74 13.30
C LYS A 164 -14.50 -4.80 13.95
N HIS A 165 -14.11 -5.84 13.21
CA HIS A 165 -13.08 -6.75 13.68
C HIS A 165 -11.75 -6.00 13.81
N ILE A 166 -10.98 -6.30 14.86
CA ILE A 166 -9.69 -5.65 15.09
C ILE A 166 -8.62 -6.60 14.55
N ASP A 167 -7.91 -6.12 13.53
CA ASP A 167 -6.80 -6.85 12.93
C ASP A 167 -5.46 -6.35 13.48
N PHE A 168 -4.42 -7.17 13.37
CA PHE A 168 -3.08 -6.86 13.87
C PHE A 168 -2.01 -7.24 12.86
N ALA A 169 -0.93 -6.45 12.83
CA ALA A 169 0.32 -6.86 12.20
C ALA A 169 1.53 -6.46 13.05
N ILE A 170 2.58 -7.26 12.94
CA ILE A 170 3.92 -6.92 13.42
C ILE A 170 4.90 -7.14 12.28
N ARG A 171 5.86 -6.23 12.14
CA ARG A 171 6.91 -6.32 11.15
C ARG A 171 8.26 -5.98 11.77
N TYR A 172 9.29 -6.69 11.34
CA TYR A 172 10.69 -6.36 11.61
C TYR A 172 11.41 -6.21 10.27
N SER A 173 12.16 -5.11 10.11
CA SER A 173 12.98 -4.85 8.93
C SER A 173 14.39 -4.42 9.33
N HIS A 174 15.37 -4.76 8.50
CA HIS A 174 16.74 -4.30 8.71
C HIS A 174 17.55 -4.31 7.41
N SER A 175 18.54 -3.44 7.36
CA SER A 175 19.50 -3.32 6.25
C SER A 175 20.90 -3.69 6.75
N ILE A 176 21.49 -4.74 6.18
CA ILE A 176 22.86 -5.19 6.48
C ILE A 176 23.70 -5.16 5.21
N GLY A 177 24.58 -4.17 5.11
CA GLY A 177 25.42 -3.98 3.93
C GLY A 177 24.57 -3.67 2.70
N ASN A 178 24.51 -4.61 1.77
CA ASN A 178 23.73 -4.47 0.53
C ASN A 178 22.43 -5.27 0.53
N ILE A 179 22.05 -5.85 1.68
CA ILE A 179 20.83 -6.64 1.85
C ILE A 179 19.86 -5.82 2.68
N ASP A 180 18.67 -5.59 2.13
CA ASP A 180 17.50 -5.14 2.88
C ASP A 180 16.58 -6.35 3.04
N PHE A 181 16.04 -6.55 4.23
CA PHE A 181 15.10 -7.64 4.44
C PHE A 181 14.02 -7.29 5.45
N GLY A 182 12.94 -8.04 5.34
CA GLY A 182 11.78 -7.93 6.16
C GLY A 182 11.14 -9.27 6.48
N ILE A 183 10.56 -9.34 7.68
CA ILE A 183 9.62 -10.38 8.06
C ILE A 183 8.45 -9.74 8.78
N TYR A 184 7.25 -10.21 8.49
CA TYR A 184 6.05 -9.76 9.21
C TYR A 184 5.09 -10.92 9.46
N HIS A 185 4.16 -10.67 10.37
CA HIS A 185 3.00 -11.51 10.59
C HIS A 185 1.75 -10.63 10.69
N PHE A 186 0.75 -10.92 9.88
CA PHE A 186 -0.57 -10.32 9.88
C PHE A 186 -1.61 -11.34 10.35
N LYS A 187 -2.54 -10.90 11.21
CA LYS A 187 -3.70 -11.68 11.62
C LYS A 187 -4.94 -10.81 11.61
N GLY A 188 -5.91 -11.17 10.78
CA GLY A 188 -7.11 -10.36 10.61
C GLY A 188 -7.91 -10.74 9.38
N THR A 189 -8.75 -9.80 8.95
CA THR A 189 -9.63 -9.97 7.79
C THR A 189 -8.81 -10.03 6.48
N SER A 190 -9.15 -10.91 5.54
CA SER A 190 -8.43 -10.98 4.26
C SER A 190 -8.61 -9.68 3.45
N ARG A 191 -7.57 -9.22 2.76
CA ARG A 191 -7.67 -8.13 1.77
C ARG A 191 -7.97 -8.65 0.37
N GLU A 192 -8.04 -9.97 0.23
CA GLU A 192 -8.40 -10.69 -0.97
C GLU A 192 -9.62 -11.57 -0.65
N PRO A 193 -10.85 -11.05 -0.81
CA PRO A 193 -12.05 -11.83 -0.53
C PRO A 193 -12.20 -12.96 -1.55
N THR A 194 -12.65 -14.13 -1.09
CA THR A 194 -13.12 -15.18 -1.99
C THR A 194 -14.51 -14.81 -2.51
N PHE A 195 -14.78 -15.09 -3.78
CA PHE A 195 -16.08 -14.82 -4.40
C PHE A 195 -16.99 -16.05 -4.34
N LEU A 196 -18.05 -15.99 -3.55
CA LEU A 196 -19.05 -17.06 -3.40
C LEU A 196 -20.47 -16.50 -3.17
N PRO A 197 -21.37 -16.49 -4.16
CA PRO A 197 -21.49 -15.52 -5.28
C PRO A 197 -21.30 -14.02 -4.94
N VAL A 198 -21.09 -13.68 -3.67
CA VAL A 198 -20.75 -12.33 -3.19
C VAL A 198 -19.34 -12.36 -2.58
N PRO A 199 -18.66 -11.20 -2.39
CA PRO A 199 -17.39 -11.16 -1.67
C PRO A 199 -17.55 -11.71 -0.25
N PHE A 200 -16.71 -12.68 0.11
CA PHE A 200 -16.62 -13.23 1.46
C PHE A 200 -15.23 -12.94 2.02
N TYR A 201 -15.18 -12.20 3.12
CA TYR A 201 -13.94 -11.83 3.80
C TYR A 201 -13.64 -12.81 4.94
N GLU A 202 -12.65 -13.68 4.72
CA GLU A 202 -12.17 -14.66 5.68
C GLU A 202 -11.29 -14.03 6.76
N GLN A 203 -11.11 -14.74 7.87
CA GLN A 203 -10.08 -14.45 8.86
C GLN A 203 -8.82 -15.25 8.52
N ILE A 204 -7.72 -14.54 8.27
CA ILE A 204 -6.46 -15.13 7.84
C ILE A 204 -5.35 -14.90 8.86
N SER A 205 -4.33 -15.74 8.78
CA SER A 205 -3.01 -15.49 9.35
C SER A 205 -1.97 -15.62 8.25
N GLN A 206 -1.23 -14.54 7.99
CA GLN A 206 -0.23 -14.45 6.92
C GLN A 206 1.13 -14.11 7.53
N THR A 207 2.12 -14.95 7.28
CA THR A 207 3.53 -14.63 7.54
C THR A 207 4.19 -14.38 6.21
N GLY A 208 4.93 -13.29 6.08
CA GLY A 208 5.65 -13.01 4.85
C GLY A 208 7.05 -12.49 5.09
N ILE A 209 7.86 -12.61 4.04
CA ILE A 209 9.21 -12.08 3.95
C ILE A 209 9.38 -11.29 2.66
N ASP A 210 10.22 -10.27 2.73
CA ASP A 210 10.69 -9.47 1.61
C ASP A 210 12.21 -9.36 1.72
N ILE A 211 12.92 -9.54 0.62
CA ILE A 211 14.39 -9.47 0.58
C ILE A 211 14.82 -8.77 -0.69
N GLN A 212 15.69 -7.79 -0.55
CA GLN A 212 16.35 -7.09 -1.64
C GLN A 212 17.86 -7.18 -1.47
N LEU A 213 18.59 -7.46 -2.55
CA LEU A 213 20.05 -7.54 -2.54
C LEU A 213 20.65 -6.80 -3.75
N VAL A 214 21.52 -5.83 -3.47
CA VAL A 214 22.27 -5.10 -4.50
C VAL A 214 23.66 -5.72 -4.72
N THR A 215 23.93 -6.18 -5.94
CA THR A 215 25.25 -6.71 -6.34
C THR A 215 25.72 -6.10 -7.66
N GLY A 216 26.54 -5.05 -7.57
CA GLY A 216 27.02 -4.32 -8.74
C GLY A 216 25.87 -3.58 -9.42
N GLN A 217 25.56 -3.94 -10.66
CA GLN A 217 24.43 -3.40 -11.43
C GLN A 217 23.16 -4.26 -11.32
N TRP A 218 23.21 -5.32 -10.52
CA TRP A 218 22.07 -6.22 -10.30
C TRP A 218 21.35 -5.86 -9.00
N LEU A 219 20.03 -5.88 -9.06
CA LEU A 219 19.12 -5.85 -7.94
C LEU A 219 18.36 -7.16 -7.93
N TRP A 220 18.48 -7.95 -6.87
CA TRP A 220 17.74 -9.19 -6.67
C TRP A 220 16.63 -8.96 -5.66
N LYS A 221 15.46 -9.54 -5.91
CA LYS A 221 14.24 -9.31 -5.14
C LYS A 221 13.54 -10.63 -4.86
N LEU A 222 13.02 -10.79 -3.65
CA LEU A 222 12.18 -11.91 -3.27
C LEU A 222 11.07 -11.39 -2.37
N GLU A 223 9.84 -11.77 -2.70
CA GLU A 223 8.71 -11.72 -1.78
C GLU A 223 8.16 -13.13 -1.60
N SER A 224 7.77 -13.49 -0.39
CA SER A 224 7.07 -14.75 -0.15
C SER A 224 6.12 -14.65 1.03
N ILE A 225 4.98 -15.32 0.90
CA ILE A 225 3.97 -15.40 1.94
C ILE A 225 3.57 -16.85 2.17
N TYR A 226 3.26 -17.17 3.42
CA TYR A 226 2.51 -18.35 3.82
C TYR A 226 1.25 -17.90 4.54
N ARG A 227 0.08 -18.31 4.03
CA ARG A 227 -1.23 -17.87 4.53
C ARG A 227 -2.08 -19.06 4.94
N THR A 228 -2.77 -18.91 6.07
CA THR A 228 -3.77 -19.86 6.59
C THR A 228 -5.08 -19.14 6.90
N GLY A 229 -6.16 -19.89 7.12
CA GLY A 229 -7.49 -19.36 7.48
C GLY A 229 -8.51 -19.37 6.34
N GLN A 230 -8.03 -19.49 5.10
CA GLN A 230 -8.88 -19.83 3.95
C GLN A 230 -9.11 -21.35 3.87
N VAL A 231 -9.88 -21.82 2.90
CA VAL A 231 -10.22 -23.25 2.72
C VAL A 231 -8.95 -24.12 2.65
N GLU A 232 -7.92 -23.62 1.97
CA GLU A 232 -6.60 -24.25 1.88
C GLU A 232 -5.52 -23.27 2.35
N GLU A 233 -4.56 -23.78 3.11
CA GLU A 233 -3.32 -23.04 3.40
C GLU A 233 -2.41 -23.06 2.16
N PHE A 234 -1.67 -21.98 1.96
CA PHE A 234 -0.89 -21.83 0.73
C PHE A 234 0.40 -21.05 0.94
N LEU A 235 1.33 -21.27 0.02
CA LEU A 235 2.60 -20.57 -0.10
C LEU A 235 2.65 -19.91 -1.48
N SER A 236 2.93 -18.62 -1.51
CA SER A 236 3.15 -17.86 -2.73
C SER A 236 4.49 -17.13 -2.66
N TYR A 237 5.17 -16.98 -3.79
CA TYR A 237 6.42 -16.23 -3.88
C TYR A 237 6.59 -15.54 -5.22
N VAL A 238 7.32 -14.43 -5.20
CA VAL A 238 7.80 -13.72 -6.39
C VAL A 238 9.30 -13.59 -6.30
N PHE A 239 10.01 -14.05 -7.32
CA PHE A 239 11.43 -13.81 -7.47
C PHE A 239 11.67 -12.83 -8.61
N GLY A 240 12.33 -11.72 -8.31
CA GLY A 240 12.60 -10.65 -9.25
C GLY A 240 14.09 -10.37 -9.40
N TYR A 241 14.46 -9.84 -10.56
CA TYR A 241 15.75 -9.20 -10.77
C TYR A 241 15.58 -7.94 -11.62
N GLU A 242 16.47 -6.98 -11.39
CA GLU A 242 16.67 -5.82 -12.25
C GLU A 242 18.16 -5.69 -12.58
N TYR A 243 18.47 -5.39 -13.84
CA TYR A 243 19.82 -5.08 -14.29
C TYR A 243 19.87 -3.72 -14.97
N THR A 244 20.73 -2.83 -14.47
CA THR A 244 20.89 -1.47 -14.98
C THR A 244 22.12 -1.33 -15.88
N PHE A 245 21.87 -1.00 -17.14
CA PHE A 245 22.88 -0.56 -18.08
C PHE A 245 23.20 0.92 -17.83
N VAL A 246 24.37 1.17 -17.27
CA VAL A 246 24.80 2.53 -16.91
C VAL A 246 25.43 3.25 -18.10
N GLY A 247 25.02 4.50 -18.34
CA GLY A 247 25.65 5.41 -19.29
C GLY A 247 25.62 4.92 -20.73
N ILE A 248 24.47 4.41 -21.19
CA ILE A 248 24.32 3.88 -22.54
C ILE A 248 24.76 4.93 -23.57
N LEU A 249 25.55 4.49 -24.55
CA LEU A 249 26.11 5.34 -25.61
C LEU A 249 26.93 6.55 -25.10
N ASN A 250 27.58 6.42 -23.92
CA ASN A 250 28.28 7.51 -23.25
C ASN A 250 27.39 8.72 -22.94
N SER A 251 26.11 8.47 -22.68
CA SER A 251 25.15 9.49 -22.26
C SER A 251 24.94 9.45 -20.73
N ASN A 252 24.10 10.34 -20.22
CA ASN A 252 23.62 10.31 -18.83
C ASN A 252 22.33 9.48 -18.69
N ILE A 253 22.08 8.58 -19.65
CA ILE A 253 20.89 7.74 -19.67
C ILE A 253 21.29 6.35 -19.17
N ASP A 254 20.61 5.92 -18.12
CA ASP A 254 20.66 4.56 -17.64
C ASP A 254 19.41 3.83 -18.11
N ILE A 255 19.50 2.54 -18.41
CA ILE A 255 18.33 1.73 -18.75
C ILE A 255 18.34 0.50 -17.86
N SER A 256 17.22 0.25 -17.19
CA SER A 256 17.02 -0.96 -16.41
C SER A 256 16.12 -1.94 -17.15
N ILE A 257 16.47 -3.22 -17.08
CA ILE A 257 15.59 -4.33 -17.48
C ILE A 257 15.17 -5.07 -16.21
N ILE A 258 13.87 -5.34 -16.09
CA ILE A 258 13.24 -5.97 -14.93
C ILE A 258 12.61 -7.28 -15.39
N GLY A 259 12.79 -8.34 -14.60
CA GLY A 259 12.08 -9.61 -14.79
C GLY A 259 11.63 -10.17 -13.45
N GLU A 260 10.38 -10.61 -13.38
CA GLU A 260 9.77 -11.17 -12.16
C GLU A 260 9.00 -12.44 -12.48
N TYR A 261 9.23 -13.47 -11.67
CA TYR A 261 8.54 -14.75 -11.76
C TYR A 261 7.70 -14.97 -10.50
N VAL A 262 6.40 -15.17 -10.68
CA VAL A 262 5.41 -15.40 -9.62
C VAL A 262 5.05 -16.87 -9.58
N HIS A 263 4.91 -17.44 -8.38
CA HIS A 263 4.39 -18.78 -8.16
C HIS A 263 3.44 -18.81 -6.96
N ASP A 264 2.22 -19.33 -7.16
CA ASP A 264 1.22 -19.58 -6.12
C ASP A 264 0.81 -21.06 -6.14
N ASN A 265 0.95 -21.76 -5.01
CA ASN A 265 0.68 -23.20 -4.97
C ASN A 265 -0.83 -23.54 -4.91
N ARG A 266 -1.73 -22.55 -4.85
CA ARG A 266 -3.18 -22.77 -5.01
C ARG A 266 -3.57 -23.19 -6.43
N GLY A 267 -2.76 -22.84 -7.44
CA GLY A 267 -3.13 -23.00 -8.85
C GLY A 267 -4.49 -22.37 -9.14
N ASP A 268 -5.34 -23.05 -9.92
CA ASP A 268 -6.67 -22.58 -10.36
C ASP A 268 -7.64 -22.12 -9.24
N ASN A 269 -7.32 -22.39 -7.97
CA ASN A 269 -8.07 -21.91 -6.79
C ASN A 269 -7.58 -20.53 -6.30
N SER A 270 -6.63 -19.90 -6.99
CA SER A 270 -6.10 -18.61 -6.59
C SER A 270 -7.14 -17.50 -6.72
N THR A 271 -7.10 -16.57 -5.76
CA THR A 271 -7.87 -15.31 -5.79
C THR A 271 -7.15 -14.22 -6.59
N THR A 272 -5.92 -14.48 -7.04
CA THR A 272 -5.10 -13.58 -7.85
C THR A 272 -5.03 -14.05 -9.30
N TYR A 273 -4.85 -13.12 -10.23
CA TYR A 273 -4.65 -13.45 -11.65
C TYR A 273 -3.26 -14.05 -11.96
N TYR A 274 -2.34 -13.96 -11.00
CA TYR A 274 -0.95 -14.37 -11.14
C TYR A 274 -0.70 -15.63 -10.32
N GLU A 275 -0.32 -16.71 -10.99
CA GLU A 275 -0.14 -18.03 -10.38
C GLU A 275 1.18 -18.67 -10.77
N ASN A 276 1.61 -18.54 -12.03
CA ASN A 276 2.83 -19.16 -12.55
C ASN A 276 3.33 -18.38 -13.76
N ASP A 277 3.58 -17.09 -13.54
CA ASP A 277 3.71 -16.09 -14.60
C ASP A 277 5.10 -15.44 -14.57
N LEU A 278 5.57 -15.05 -15.75
CA LEU A 278 6.79 -14.27 -15.94
C LEU A 278 6.42 -12.90 -16.49
N MET A 279 6.75 -11.85 -15.73
CA MET A 279 6.59 -10.47 -16.15
C MET A 279 7.94 -9.86 -16.51
N LEU A 280 7.96 -9.01 -17.53
CA LEU A 280 9.15 -8.33 -18.03
C LEU A 280 8.85 -6.84 -18.20
N GLY A 281 9.81 -5.99 -17.84
CA GLY A 281 9.70 -4.54 -17.98
C GLY A 281 11.04 -3.88 -18.24
N SER A 282 10.99 -2.59 -18.57
CA SER A 282 12.16 -1.74 -18.62
C SER A 282 11.82 -0.31 -18.20
N ARG A 283 12.81 0.41 -17.69
CA ARG A 283 12.70 1.84 -17.38
C ARG A 283 13.99 2.57 -17.76
N ILE A 284 13.84 3.86 -18.07
CA ILE A 284 14.90 4.80 -18.45
C ILE A 284 14.98 5.88 -17.40
#